data_AF-A0A6P8EFI8-F1
#
_entry.id   AF-A0A6P8EFI8-F1
#
_cell.length_a   1.000
_cell.length_b   1.000
_cell.length_c   1.000
_cell.angle_alpha   90.00
_cell.angle_beta   90.00
_cell.angle_gamma   90.00
#
_symmetry.space_group_name_H-M   'P 1'
#
loop_
_entity.id
_entity.type
_entity.pdbx_description
1 polymer ?
#
loop_
_entity_poly.entity_id
_entity_poly.type
_entity_poly.pdbx_seq_one_letter_code
_entity_poly.pdbx_strand_id
1 'polypeptide(L)'
;MSLRFLDFLSRSSPMDSKSVVDMIEASSGAHFSGFHMNGLQRTVAAEQPSTSSPDNMHKQPFVIGVAGGAASGKTTVCDMIIQQLHDQRVVLVNQDSFYHNLSEEELTRVHEYNFDHPDAFDTGKLLSSMEKLKHMQAVDIPNYDFKSYKNNVFPARRVNPSDVIILEGILIFHDPRVRDLMNMKIFVDTDADVRLARRIRRDTVEKGRDIGAVLDQYSKFVKPAFDDFILPTKKYADIIIPRGGDNHVAVDLIVQHIRTKLGQHDLCKIYPNLYVIQSTFQIRGMHTLIRDSQTTKHDFVFYADRLIRLVVEHGLGHLPFTEKQVITPTGSVYTGVDFCKRLCGVSVIRSGESMENALRACCKGIKIGKILIHREGDNGQQVLNTRQFPLSFCPSLLIFVTSSICGIQLIYEKLPTDIADRHVLLLDPILGTGNSAVQAISLLIRKGVPESNIIFLNLISAPQGVHVVCKAFPRIKIVTSEIDIGLNEDFRVVPGMGEFGDRYFGTDDDEQQVVLAPPQ
;
A
#
# COMPACT_ATOMS: atom_id res chain seq x y z
N MET A 1 -1.68 28.51 -46.88
CA MET A 1 -2.44 29.49 -47.68
C MET A 1 -3.85 28.95 -47.82
N SER A 2 -4.96 29.66 -47.69
CA SER A 2 -5.32 30.98 -47.18
C SER A 2 -6.83 31.07 -47.44
N LEU A 3 -7.58 31.69 -46.52
CA LEU A 3 -8.80 32.47 -46.78
C LEU A 3 -10.09 31.70 -47.18
N ARG A 4 -11.13 31.71 -46.34
CA ARG A 4 -12.13 32.79 -46.08
C ARG A 4 -13.24 32.81 -47.16
N PHE A 5 -14.51 32.58 -46.83
CA PHE A 5 -15.50 33.42 -46.10
C PHE A 5 -16.39 34.22 -47.08
N LEU A 6 -17.72 34.11 -46.87
CA LEU A 6 -18.83 34.98 -47.33
C LEU A 6 -19.17 34.90 -48.84
N ASP A 7 -20.43 34.88 -49.30
CA ASP A 7 -21.66 35.49 -48.78
C ASP A 7 -22.91 34.89 -49.46
N PHE A 8 -24.01 34.71 -48.72
CA PHE A 8 -25.33 35.26 -49.10
C PHE A 8 -26.32 35.20 -47.92
N LEU A 9 -26.48 36.36 -47.26
CA LEU A 9 -27.64 36.81 -46.48
C LEU A 9 -28.84 37.04 -47.44
N SER A 10 -30.11 37.29 -47.11
CA SER A 10 -30.80 37.79 -45.91
C SER A 10 -32.32 37.65 -46.12
N ARG A 11 -33.08 37.63 -45.02
CA ARG A 11 -34.33 38.37 -44.75
C ARG A 11 -34.84 37.82 -43.40
N SER A 12 -35.25 38.56 -42.38
CA SER A 12 -35.24 39.96 -41.93
C SER A 12 -35.99 39.90 -40.58
N SER A 13 -35.48 40.59 -39.56
CA SER A 13 -35.90 40.65 -38.13
C SER A 13 -37.19 41.51 -37.93
N PRO A 14 -37.62 42.00 -36.71
CA PRO A 14 -37.07 41.91 -35.33
C PRO A 14 -38.07 41.91 -34.12
N MET A 15 -37.49 41.89 -32.89
CA MET A 15 -37.93 42.55 -31.61
C MET A 15 -39.07 41.90 -30.77
N ASP A 16 -39.11 41.90 -29.44
CA ASP A 16 -38.24 42.44 -28.37
C ASP A 16 -38.54 41.75 -27.00
N SER A 17 -37.63 41.98 -26.07
CA SER A 17 -37.51 41.57 -24.66
C SER A 17 -38.64 41.96 -23.68
N LYS A 18 -38.84 41.15 -22.60
CA LYS A 18 -39.10 41.62 -21.21
C LYS A 18 -39.12 40.50 -20.13
N SER A 19 -38.31 40.76 -19.09
CA SER A 19 -38.44 40.48 -17.63
C SER A 19 -38.86 39.12 -17.06
N VAL A 20 -37.91 38.53 -16.32
CA VAL A 20 -37.94 38.15 -14.89
C VAL A 20 -39.31 38.06 -14.19
N VAL A 21 -39.49 36.96 -13.43
CA VAL A 21 -40.60 36.61 -12.52
C VAL A 21 -41.79 35.95 -13.22
N ASP A 22 -41.76 34.61 -13.32
CA ASP A 22 -42.90 33.75 -12.94
C ASP A 22 -42.56 32.25 -13.11
N MET A 23 -43.05 31.47 -12.14
CA MET A 23 -43.10 30.00 -12.09
C MET A 23 -41.87 29.25 -11.57
N ILE A 24 -41.53 29.56 -10.31
CA ILE A 24 -41.26 28.56 -9.27
C ILE A 24 -42.60 27.87 -8.91
N GLU A 25 -42.53 26.60 -8.48
CA GLU A 25 -43.61 25.71 -7.98
C GLU A 25 -44.07 24.60 -8.94
N ALA A 26 -43.33 23.49 -8.92
CA ALA A 26 -43.93 22.18 -9.15
C ALA A 26 -43.22 21.10 -8.32
N SER A 27 -44.03 20.39 -7.53
CA SER A 27 -43.77 19.08 -6.89
C SER A 27 -42.97 19.02 -5.57
N SER A 28 -43.55 19.62 -4.53
CA SER A 28 -43.41 19.19 -3.13
C SER A 28 -44.75 18.62 -2.65
N GLY A 29 -44.77 17.39 -2.11
CA GLY A 29 -45.77 16.95 -1.12
C GLY A 29 -46.88 15.99 -1.57
N ALA A 30 -46.79 14.73 -1.13
CA ALA A 30 -47.92 13.86 -0.72
C ALA A 30 -47.32 12.64 0.03
N HIS A 31 -47.15 12.72 1.35
CA HIS A 31 -48.05 12.25 2.41
C HIS A 31 -48.25 10.72 2.53
N PHE A 32 -47.78 10.29 3.69
CA PHE A 32 -47.84 9.03 4.43
C PHE A 32 -49.27 8.56 4.76
N SER A 33 -49.52 7.25 4.70
CA SER A 33 -50.68 6.61 5.35
C SER A 33 -50.27 5.24 5.93
N GLY A 34 -50.46 5.06 7.24
CA GLY A 34 -50.08 3.86 7.99
C GLY A 34 -51.23 2.91 8.34
N PHE A 35 -50.91 2.05 9.33
CA PHE A 35 -51.69 0.99 10.02
C PHE A 35 -51.72 -0.37 9.31
N HIS A 36 -51.47 -1.53 9.93
CA HIS A 36 -51.84 -1.98 11.28
C HIS A 36 -50.94 -3.13 11.79
N MET A 37 -50.66 -3.15 13.10
CA MET A 37 -50.08 -4.28 13.84
C MET A 37 -51.17 -5.28 14.28
N ASN A 38 -50.83 -6.57 14.36
CA ASN A 38 -51.43 -7.55 15.27
C ASN A 38 -50.31 -8.35 15.94
N GLY A 39 -50.38 -8.44 17.28
CA GLY A 39 -49.31 -8.96 18.13
C GLY A 39 -49.39 -10.45 18.45
N LEU A 40 -48.29 -10.95 18.99
CA LEU A 40 -48.26 -12.09 19.91
C LEU A 40 -47.22 -11.83 21.01
N GLN A 41 -47.54 -12.43 22.16
CA GLN A 41 -47.19 -12.05 23.52
C GLN A 41 -45.70 -12.06 23.91
N ARG A 42 -45.44 -11.16 24.88
CA ARG A 42 -44.27 -11.07 25.77
C ARG A 42 -43.91 -12.40 26.44
N THR A 43 -42.61 -12.68 26.47
CA THR A 43 -41.94 -13.23 27.66
C THR A 43 -40.70 -12.38 27.91
N VAL A 44 -40.69 -11.65 29.04
CA VAL A 44 -39.57 -10.83 29.48
C VAL A 44 -38.64 -11.72 30.30
N ALA A 45 -37.48 -12.06 29.75
CA ALA A 45 -36.33 -12.52 30.52
C ALA A 45 -35.28 -11.41 30.47
N ALA A 46 -34.87 -10.94 31.65
CA ALA A 46 -33.86 -9.92 31.81
C ALA A 46 -32.48 -10.50 31.50
N GLU A 47 -31.80 -9.98 30.48
CA GLU A 47 -30.37 -10.20 30.30
C GLU A 47 -29.65 -8.84 30.27
N GLN A 48 -28.66 -8.74 31.15
CA GLN A 48 -27.79 -7.60 31.36
C GLN A 48 -26.92 -7.35 30.11
N PRO A 49 -26.59 -6.11 29.76
CA PRO A 49 -25.59 -5.84 28.73
C PRO A 49 -24.21 -6.20 29.30
N SER A 50 -23.71 -7.38 28.94
CA SER A 50 -22.31 -7.74 29.15
C SER A 50 -21.44 -6.77 28.37
N THR A 51 -20.70 -5.95 29.11
CA THR A 51 -19.62 -5.11 28.61
C THR A 51 -18.53 -5.99 28.02
N SER A 52 -18.56 -6.23 26.71
CA SER A 52 -17.40 -6.72 25.98
C SER A 52 -16.47 -5.55 25.72
N SER A 53 -15.25 -5.67 26.24
CA SER A 53 -14.01 -4.99 25.86
C SER A 53 -13.93 -4.68 24.35
N PRO A 54 -13.18 -3.64 23.92
CA PRO A 54 -12.97 -3.39 22.51
C PRO A 54 -12.25 -4.60 21.93
N ASP A 55 -12.97 -5.40 21.15
CA ASP A 55 -12.42 -6.58 20.50
C ASP A 55 -11.21 -6.18 19.67
N ASN A 56 -10.11 -6.86 19.94
CA ASN A 56 -8.92 -6.87 19.12
C ASN A 56 -9.34 -7.48 17.77
N MET A 57 -9.89 -6.67 16.86
CA MET A 57 -10.29 -7.11 15.53
C MET A 57 -9.02 -7.50 14.78
N HIS A 58 -8.63 -8.78 14.88
CA HIS A 58 -7.65 -9.38 13.99
C HIS A 58 -8.10 -9.10 12.56
N LYS A 59 -7.37 -8.21 11.87
CA LYS A 59 -7.67 -7.77 10.51
C LYS A 59 -7.50 -8.99 9.60
N GLN A 60 -8.60 -9.66 9.26
CA GLN A 60 -8.53 -10.83 8.38
C GLN A 60 -8.08 -10.39 6.98
N PRO A 61 -7.21 -11.18 6.32
CA PRO A 61 -6.71 -10.84 5.01
C PRO A 61 -7.82 -10.91 3.94
N PHE A 62 -7.72 -10.03 2.95
CA PHE A 62 -8.62 -9.96 1.81
C PHE A 62 -8.21 -10.98 0.76
N VAL A 63 -9.02 -12.03 0.60
CA VAL A 63 -8.73 -13.15 -0.30
C VAL A 63 -9.40 -12.93 -1.66
N ILE A 64 -8.61 -13.00 -2.72
CA ILE A 64 -9.02 -12.83 -4.12
C ILE A 64 -8.78 -14.15 -4.84
N GLY A 65 -9.83 -14.76 -5.38
CA GLY A 65 -9.70 -15.91 -6.27
C GLY A 65 -9.64 -15.48 -7.73
N VAL A 66 -8.65 -15.95 -8.48
CA VAL A 66 -8.52 -15.74 -9.93
C VAL A 66 -8.60 -17.08 -10.66
N ALA A 67 -9.74 -17.34 -11.30
CA ALA A 67 -10.01 -18.57 -12.03
C ALA A 67 -10.14 -18.37 -13.55
N GLY A 68 -10.17 -19.46 -14.30
CA GLY A 68 -10.29 -19.43 -15.76
C GLY A 68 -9.50 -20.55 -16.45
N GLY A 69 -9.79 -20.78 -17.74
CA GLY A 69 -9.19 -21.89 -18.49
C GLY A 69 -7.66 -21.84 -18.60
N ALA A 70 -7.04 -22.99 -18.90
CA ALA A 70 -5.62 -23.03 -19.22
C ALA A 70 -5.27 -22.03 -20.34
N ALA A 71 -4.16 -21.31 -20.19
CA ALA A 71 -3.69 -20.25 -21.11
C ALA A 71 -4.69 -19.07 -21.34
N SER A 72 -5.66 -18.85 -20.44
CA SER A 72 -6.57 -17.68 -20.54
C SER A 72 -5.93 -16.34 -20.20
N GLY A 73 -4.81 -16.33 -19.47
CA GLY A 73 -4.11 -15.12 -19.02
C GLY A 73 -4.27 -14.80 -17.53
N LYS A 74 -4.72 -15.75 -16.70
CA LYS A 74 -4.81 -15.61 -15.23
C LYS A 74 -3.53 -15.10 -14.59
N THR A 75 -2.41 -15.80 -14.82
CA THR A 75 -1.10 -15.43 -14.27
C THR A 75 -0.72 -14.01 -14.67
N THR A 76 -0.96 -13.62 -15.93
CA THR A 76 -0.72 -12.25 -16.40
C THR A 76 -1.58 -11.22 -15.66
N VAL A 77 -2.87 -11.50 -15.45
CA VAL A 77 -3.75 -10.62 -14.66
C VAL A 77 -3.26 -10.51 -13.22
N CYS A 78 -2.89 -11.62 -12.57
CA CYS A 78 -2.33 -11.62 -11.22
C CYS A 78 -1.05 -10.80 -11.14
N ASP A 79 -0.12 -10.99 -12.07
CA ASP A 79 1.14 -10.26 -12.12
C ASP A 79 0.91 -8.76 -12.28
N MET A 80 -0.03 -8.35 -13.15
CA MET A 80 -0.38 -6.94 -13.31
C MET A 80 -1.00 -6.35 -12.04
N ILE A 81 -1.90 -7.08 -11.37
CA ILE A 81 -2.48 -6.65 -10.09
C ILE A 81 -1.38 -6.47 -9.04
N ILE A 82 -0.49 -7.45 -8.90
CA ILE A 82 0.63 -7.41 -7.94
C ILE A 82 1.58 -6.26 -8.24
N GLN A 83 1.94 -6.08 -9.52
CA GLN A 83 2.82 -4.99 -9.95
C GLN A 83 2.21 -3.63 -9.66
N GLN A 84 0.93 -3.43 -9.95
CA GLN A 84 0.27 -2.15 -9.71
C GLN A 84 -0.06 -1.90 -8.24
N LEU A 85 -0.28 -2.93 -7.42
CA LEU A 85 -0.50 -2.72 -5.99
C LEU A 85 0.74 -2.19 -5.28
N HIS A 86 1.96 -2.46 -5.80
CA HIS A 86 3.25 -2.01 -5.25
C HIS A 86 3.44 -2.31 -3.75
N ASP A 87 2.63 -3.22 -3.19
CA ASP A 87 2.46 -3.41 -1.75
C ASP A 87 3.15 -4.69 -1.29
N GLN A 88 3.82 -4.64 -0.14
CA GLN A 88 4.46 -5.80 0.48
C GLN A 88 3.45 -6.77 1.09
N ARG A 89 2.17 -6.38 1.14
CA ARG A 89 1.08 -7.10 1.82
C ARG A 89 0.24 -7.94 0.85
N VAL A 90 0.76 -8.29 -0.33
CA VAL A 90 0.09 -9.16 -1.29
C VAL A 90 0.88 -10.45 -1.47
N VAL A 91 0.21 -11.58 -1.35
CA VAL A 91 0.82 -12.89 -1.55
C VAL A 91 0.05 -13.72 -2.58
N LEU A 92 0.79 -14.31 -3.52
CA LEU A 92 0.23 -15.17 -4.57
C LEU A 92 0.35 -16.64 -4.18
N VAL A 93 -0.77 -17.33 -4.07
CA VAL A 93 -0.86 -18.78 -3.88
C VAL A 93 -1.37 -19.40 -5.18
N ASN A 94 -0.63 -20.36 -5.73
CA ASN A 94 -1.03 -21.06 -6.95
C ASN A 94 -1.62 -22.43 -6.59
N GLN A 95 -2.76 -22.77 -7.18
CA GLN A 95 -3.40 -24.08 -7.07
C GLN A 95 -2.48 -25.21 -7.57
N ASP A 96 -1.63 -24.94 -8.55
CA ASP A 96 -0.68 -25.92 -9.12
C ASP A 96 0.31 -26.47 -8.08
N SER A 97 0.53 -25.78 -6.96
CA SER A 97 1.34 -26.29 -5.86
C SER A 97 0.69 -27.49 -5.15
N PHE A 98 -0.62 -27.71 -5.31
CA PHE A 98 -1.39 -28.67 -4.53
C PHE A 98 -1.81 -29.91 -5.32
N TYR A 99 -1.11 -30.27 -6.41
CA TYR A 99 -1.32 -31.56 -7.07
C TYR A 99 -1.00 -32.73 -6.14
N HIS A 100 -1.73 -33.84 -6.27
CA HIS A 100 -1.34 -35.11 -5.68
C HIS A 100 -0.06 -35.64 -6.31
N ASN A 101 0.76 -36.36 -5.52
CA ASN A 101 1.90 -37.08 -6.06
C ASN A 101 1.38 -38.27 -6.87
N LEU A 102 1.96 -38.52 -8.04
CA LEU A 102 1.61 -39.71 -8.82
C LEU A 102 2.20 -40.97 -8.18
N SER A 103 1.42 -42.04 -8.17
CA SER A 103 1.88 -43.39 -7.84
C SER A 103 2.81 -43.94 -8.93
N GLU A 104 3.55 -45.01 -8.63
CA GLU A 104 4.44 -45.64 -9.62
C GLU A 104 3.68 -46.13 -10.87
N GLU A 105 2.44 -46.61 -10.69
CA GLU A 105 1.59 -47.04 -11.80
C GLU A 105 1.13 -45.87 -12.67
N GLU A 106 0.77 -44.73 -12.06
CA GLU A 106 0.40 -43.52 -12.80
C GLU A 106 1.60 -42.87 -13.48
N LEU A 107 2.80 -42.98 -12.89
CA LEU A 107 4.06 -42.56 -13.49
C LEU A 107 4.40 -43.33 -14.78
N THR A 108 3.97 -44.59 -14.89
CA THR A 108 4.11 -45.34 -16.16
C THR A 108 3.12 -44.89 -17.23
N ARG A 109 2.01 -44.24 -16.84
CA ARG A 109 0.91 -43.80 -17.72
C ARG A 109 0.60 -42.31 -17.59
N VAL A 110 1.62 -41.48 -17.37
CA VAL A 110 1.45 -40.03 -17.14
C VAL A 110 0.70 -39.35 -18.29
N HIS A 111 0.92 -39.82 -19.52
CA HIS A 111 0.27 -39.28 -20.73
C HIS A 111 -1.26 -39.51 -20.74
N GLU A 112 -1.76 -40.38 -19.87
CA GLU A 112 -3.18 -40.69 -19.70
C GLU A 112 -3.80 -40.03 -18.46
N TYR A 113 -2.98 -39.40 -17.61
CA TYR A 113 -3.45 -38.74 -16.39
C TYR A 113 -4.02 -37.36 -16.68
N ASN A 114 -5.22 -37.08 -16.16
CA ASN A 114 -5.90 -35.80 -16.36
C ASN A 114 -5.59 -34.82 -15.22
N PHE A 115 -4.60 -33.96 -15.42
CA PHE A 115 -4.25 -32.88 -14.48
C PHE A 115 -5.31 -31.77 -14.38
N ASP A 116 -6.23 -31.69 -15.35
CA ASP A 116 -7.30 -30.68 -15.34
C ASP A 116 -8.59 -31.22 -14.66
N HIS A 117 -8.53 -32.39 -13.99
CA HIS A 117 -9.66 -32.95 -13.22
C HIS A 117 -9.62 -32.48 -11.75
N PRO A 118 -10.78 -32.24 -11.08
CA PRO A 118 -10.82 -31.87 -9.67
C PRO A 118 -10.04 -32.82 -8.73
N ASP A 119 -10.10 -34.12 -8.99
CA ASP A 119 -9.43 -35.15 -8.18
C ASP A 119 -7.90 -35.13 -8.28
N ALA A 120 -7.32 -34.37 -9.22
CA ALA A 120 -5.88 -34.19 -9.31
C ALA A 120 -5.31 -33.32 -8.18
N PHE A 121 -6.17 -32.55 -7.48
CA PHE A 121 -5.77 -31.56 -6.50
C PHE A 121 -6.10 -31.95 -5.06
N ASP A 122 -5.12 -31.81 -4.16
CA ASP A 122 -5.30 -31.92 -2.72
C ASP A 122 -5.99 -30.65 -2.16
N THR A 123 -7.30 -30.62 -2.35
CA THR A 123 -8.14 -29.51 -1.88
C THR A 123 -8.14 -29.40 -0.35
N GLY A 124 -7.93 -30.51 0.37
CA GLY A 124 -7.82 -30.51 1.83
C GLY A 124 -6.60 -29.74 2.32
N LYS A 125 -5.43 -29.99 1.69
CA LYS A 125 -4.19 -29.26 2.00
C LYS A 125 -4.26 -27.80 1.58
N LEU A 126 -4.90 -27.49 0.45
CA LEU A 126 -5.16 -26.10 0.03
C LEU A 126 -5.99 -25.36 1.08
N LEU A 127 -7.14 -25.93 1.50
CA LEU A 127 -8.01 -25.34 2.52
C LEU A 127 -7.26 -25.13 3.85
N SER A 128 -6.52 -26.13 4.33
CA SER A 128 -5.73 -26.01 5.56
C SER A 128 -4.68 -24.89 5.47
N SER A 129 -4.05 -24.73 4.31
CA SER A 129 -3.05 -23.69 4.07
C SER A 129 -3.69 -22.30 4.05
N MET A 130 -4.82 -22.15 3.34
CA MET A 130 -5.55 -20.89 3.27
C MET A 130 -6.12 -20.47 4.62
N GLU A 131 -6.62 -21.42 5.42
CA GLU A 131 -7.16 -21.14 6.75
C GLU A 131 -6.06 -20.64 7.71
N LYS A 132 -4.87 -21.24 7.66
CA LYS A 132 -3.70 -20.77 8.43
C LYS A 132 -3.28 -19.35 8.01
N LEU A 133 -3.21 -19.09 6.70
CA LEU A 133 -2.90 -17.74 6.19
C LEU A 133 -3.97 -16.72 6.62
N LYS A 134 -5.24 -17.10 6.63
CA LYS A 134 -6.36 -16.27 7.10
C LYS A 134 -6.26 -15.92 8.59
N HIS A 135 -5.69 -16.81 9.40
CA HIS A 135 -5.37 -16.60 10.81
C HIS A 135 -4.00 -15.94 11.05
N MET A 136 -3.41 -15.32 10.03
CA MET A 136 -2.11 -14.65 10.11
C MET A 136 -0.95 -15.59 10.52
N GLN A 137 -1.02 -16.86 10.14
CA GLN A 137 0.05 -17.83 10.38
C GLN A 137 0.81 -18.12 9.08
N ALA A 138 2.14 -18.15 9.16
CA ALA A 138 2.97 -18.50 8.02
C ALA A 138 2.87 -20.01 7.69
N VAL A 139 2.83 -20.32 6.39
CA VAL A 139 2.60 -21.68 5.88
C VAL A 139 3.66 -22.06 4.86
N ASP A 140 4.11 -23.30 4.91
CA ASP A 140 4.99 -23.88 3.90
C ASP A 140 4.15 -24.44 2.75
N ILE A 141 4.16 -23.73 1.63
CA ILE A 141 3.46 -24.15 0.42
C ILE A 141 4.39 -25.09 -0.39
N PRO A 142 3.94 -26.31 -0.72
CA PRO A 142 4.71 -27.24 -1.54
C PRO A 142 5.04 -26.66 -2.92
N ASN A 143 6.14 -27.14 -3.50
CA ASN A 143 6.51 -26.81 -4.87
C ASN A 143 6.40 -28.09 -5.71
N TYR A 144 5.38 -28.18 -6.55
CA TYR A 144 5.14 -29.34 -7.40
C TYR A 144 6.07 -29.30 -8.61
N ASP A 145 6.93 -30.31 -8.75
CA ASP A 145 7.79 -30.42 -9.91
C ASP A 145 7.12 -31.24 -11.02
N PHE A 146 6.79 -30.58 -12.13
CA PHE A 146 6.19 -31.21 -13.31
C PHE A 146 7.13 -32.15 -14.08
N LYS A 147 8.42 -32.23 -13.71
CA LYS A 147 9.35 -33.22 -14.28
C LYS A 147 9.31 -34.54 -13.52
N SER A 148 9.30 -34.47 -12.19
CA SER A 148 9.28 -35.64 -11.30
C SER A 148 7.89 -36.03 -10.79
N TYR A 149 6.88 -35.20 -11.04
CA TYR A 149 5.48 -35.34 -10.61
C TYR A 149 5.30 -35.49 -9.09
N LYS A 150 6.20 -34.85 -8.32
CA LYS A 150 6.29 -34.94 -6.86
C LYS A 150 6.45 -33.56 -6.21
N ASN A 151 5.89 -33.43 -5.01
CA ASN A 151 5.91 -32.20 -4.19
C ASN A 151 7.17 -32.01 -3.32
N ASN A 152 8.05 -33.01 -3.23
CA ASN A 152 9.15 -33.06 -2.25
C ASN A 152 10.55 -32.87 -2.87
N VAL A 153 10.63 -32.43 -4.12
CA VAL A 153 11.92 -32.29 -4.84
C VAL A 153 12.61 -30.96 -4.51
N PHE A 154 11.84 -29.93 -4.19
CA PHE A 154 12.35 -28.62 -3.79
C PHE A 154 11.91 -28.27 -2.36
N PRO A 155 12.68 -27.43 -1.63
CA PRO A 155 12.24 -26.94 -0.35
C PRO A 155 10.91 -26.20 -0.50
N ALA A 156 9.99 -26.45 0.43
CA ALA A 156 8.70 -25.78 0.44
C ALA A 156 8.89 -24.26 0.51
N ARG A 157 8.05 -23.53 -0.21
CA ARG A 157 8.08 -22.07 -0.20
C ARG A 157 7.40 -21.60 1.08
N ARG A 158 8.16 -21.05 2.02
CA ARG A 158 7.59 -20.39 3.20
C ARG A 158 6.81 -19.15 2.75
N VAL A 159 5.52 -19.12 3.05
CA VAL A 159 4.62 -18.03 2.70
C VAL A 159 4.19 -17.33 3.99
N ASN A 160 4.59 -16.07 4.13
CA ASN A 160 4.20 -15.24 5.25
C ASN A 160 2.77 -14.72 5.06
N PRO A 161 2.02 -14.52 6.16
CA PRO A 161 0.70 -13.91 6.10
C PRO A 161 0.77 -12.49 5.52
N SER A 162 -0.29 -12.06 4.84
CA SER A 162 -0.33 -10.82 4.06
C SER A 162 -1.76 -10.30 4.00
N ASP A 163 -1.97 -8.98 4.00
CA ASP A 163 -3.29 -8.37 4.01
C ASP A 163 -4.13 -8.70 2.77
N VAL A 164 -3.51 -9.06 1.65
CA VAL A 164 -4.16 -9.59 0.45
C VAL A 164 -3.56 -10.94 0.11
N ILE A 165 -4.43 -11.92 -0.14
CA ILE A 165 -4.05 -13.23 -0.65
C ILE A 165 -4.71 -13.41 -2.01
N ILE A 166 -3.90 -13.54 -3.06
CA ILE A 166 -4.38 -13.89 -4.39
C ILE A 166 -4.22 -15.40 -4.57
N LEU A 167 -5.33 -16.12 -4.68
CA LEU A 167 -5.37 -17.54 -5.01
C LEU A 167 -5.65 -17.70 -6.50
N GLU A 168 -4.68 -18.17 -7.27
CA GLU A 168 -4.80 -18.41 -8.71
C GLU A 168 -4.92 -19.90 -9.00
N GLY A 169 -5.78 -20.27 -9.94
CA GLY A 169 -5.84 -21.65 -10.44
C GLY A 169 -6.95 -21.88 -11.46
N ILE A 170 -6.95 -23.05 -12.09
CA ILE A 170 -7.97 -23.40 -13.10
C ILE A 170 -9.31 -23.84 -12.48
N LEU A 171 -9.28 -24.39 -11.26
CA LEU A 171 -10.42 -25.06 -10.63
C LEU A 171 -10.73 -24.55 -9.21
N ILE A 172 -10.15 -23.42 -8.79
CA ILE A 172 -10.35 -22.86 -7.45
C ILE A 172 -11.80 -22.49 -7.11
N PHE A 173 -12.68 -22.36 -8.13
CA PHE A 173 -14.11 -22.11 -7.95
C PHE A 173 -14.97 -23.38 -7.96
N HIS A 174 -14.38 -24.56 -8.19
CA HIS A 174 -15.11 -25.83 -8.24
C HIS A 174 -15.66 -26.19 -6.85
N ASP A 175 -14.81 -26.19 -5.82
CA ASP A 175 -15.20 -26.55 -4.46
C ASP A 175 -15.86 -25.35 -3.73
N PRO A 176 -17.07 -25.50 -3.16
CA PRO A 176 -17.73 -24.43 -2.39
C PRO A 176 -16.91 -23.94 -1.19
N ARG A 177 -16.22 -24.84 -0.49
CA ARG A 177 -15.44 -24.49 0.71
C ARG A 177 -14.31 -23.53 0.38
N VAL A 178 -13.68 -23.70 -0.79
CA VAL A 178 -12.61 -22.79 -1.25
C VAL A 178 -13.21 -21.46 -1.68
N ARG A 179 -14.40 -21.46 -2.30
CA ARG A 179 -15.11 -20.23 -2.68
C ARG A 179 -15.51 -19.40 -1.46
N ASP A 180 -15.93 -20.03 -0.38
CA ASP A 180 -16.38 -19.35 0.84
C ASP A 180 -15.24 -18.62 1.57
N LEU A 181 -13.98 -18.98 1.30
CA LEU A 181 -12.81 -18.27 1.80
C LEU A 181 -12.55 -16.95 1.06
N MET A 182 -13.08 -16.78 -0.15
CA MET A 182 -12.75 -15.65 -1.02
C MET A 182 -13.69 -14.48 -0.81
N ASN A 183 -13.13 -13.28 -0.65
CA ASN A 183 -13.88 -12.02 -0.61
C ASN A 183 -14.22 -11.49 -2.01
N MET A 184 -13.43 -11.85 -3.03
CA MET A 184 -13.65 -11.46 -4.42
C MET A 184 -13.28 -12.61 -5.37
N LYS A 185 -14.15 -12.91 -6.33
CA LYS A 185 -14.00 -14.01 -7.28
C LYS A 185 -13.93 -13.46 -8.70
N ILE A 186 -12.75 -13.53 -9.31
CA ILE A 186 -12.45 -13.05 -10.66
C ILE A 186 -12.35 -14.24 -11.60
N PHE A 187 -13.06 -14.20 -12.72
CA PHE A 187 -12.93 -15.19 -13.79
C PHE A 187 -12.36 -14.54 -15.05
N VAL A 188 -11.22 -15.06 -15.53
CA VAL A 188 -10.58 -14.61 -16.76
C VAL A 188 -11.15 -15.39 -17.94
N ASP A 189 -11.91 -14.68 -18.76
CA ASP A 189 -12.63 -15.24 -19.90
C ASP A 189 -11.95 -14.88 -21.21
N THR A 190 -11.50 -15.90 -21.91
CA THR A 190 -10.75 -15.79 -23.17
C THR A 190 -11.21 -16.90 -24.10
N ASP A 191 -11.40 -16.58 -25.37
CA ASP A 191 -11.88 -17.50 -26.39
C ASP A 191 -11.00 -18.76 -26.51
N ALA A 192 -11.62 -19.90 -26.85
CA ALA A 192 -10.97 -21.21 -26.84
C ALA A 192 -9.81 -21.30 -27.87
N ASP A 193 -9.97 -20.67 -29.02
CA ASP A 193 -8.97 -20.57 -30.08
C ASP A 193 -7.76 -19.73 -29.64
N VAL A 194 -7.97 -18.59 -28.98
CA VAL A 194 -6.92 -17.75 -28.42
C VAL A 194 -6.16 -18.50 -27.33
N ARG A 195 -6.88 -19.20 -26.44
CA ARG A 195 -6.26 -20.06 -25.40
C ARG A 195 -5.42 -21.17 -26.02
N LEU A 196 -5.95 -21.86 -27.03
CA LEU A 196 -5.23 -22.91 -27.75
C LEU A 196 -3.98 -22.37 -28.43
N ALA A 197 -4.08 -21.25 -29.15
CA ALA A 197 -2.93 -20.62 -29.81
C ALA A 197 -1.83 -20.22 -28.80
N ARG A 198 -2.22 -19.64 -27.66
CA ARG A 198 -1.30 -19.31 -26.56
C ARG A 198 -0.64 -20.57 -25.99
N ARG A 199 -1.41 -21.66 -25.80
CA ARG A 199 -0.90 -22.94 -25.29
C ARG A 199 0.08 -23.60 -26.25
N ILE A 200 -0.24 -23.63 -27.55
CA ILE A 200 0.67 -24.16 -28.59
C ILE A 200 1.97 -23.38 -28.53
N ARG A 201 1.93 -22.04 -28.61
CA ARG A 201 3.14 -21.21 -28.57
C ARG A 201 3.98 -21.47 -27.32
N ARG A 202 3.35 -21.53 -26.15
CA ARG A 202 4.05 -21.78 -24.87
C ARG A 202 4.69 -23.17 -24.84
N ASP A 203 3.92 -24.21 -25.15
CA ASP A 203 4.37 -25.59 -24.97
C ASP A 203 5.34 -26.05 -26.09
N THR A 204 5.29 -25.46 -27.29
CA THR A 204 6.25 -25.74 -28.38
C THR A 204 7.53 -24.94 -28.25
N VAL A 205 7.44 -23.62 -28.03
CA VAL A 205 8.62 -22.73 -28.00
C VAL A 205 9.35 -22.82 -26.67
N GLU A 206 8.63 -22.82 -25.54
CA GLU A 206 9.26 -22.78 -24.21
C GLU A 206 9.57 -24.17 -23.67
N LYS A 207 8.76 -25.19 -24.03
CA LYS A 207 8.90 -26.56 -23.50
C LYS A 207 9.36 -27.60 -24.55
N GLY A 208 9.55 -27.19 -25.80
CA GLY A 208 10.06 -28.06 -26.87
C GLY A 208 9.16 -29.24 -27.24
N ARG A 209 7.85 -29.15 -26.98
CA ARG A 209 6.90 -30.24 -27.29
C ARG A 209 6.48 -30.21 -28.76
N ASP A 210 6.16 -31.38 -29.30
CA ASP A 210 5.56 -31.51 -30.62
C ASP A 210 4.13 -30.94 -30.66
N ILE A 211 3.77 -30.29 -31.77
CA ILE A 211 2.45 -29.67 -31.94
C ILE A 211 1.33 -30.72 -31.90
N GLY A 212 1.54 -31.89 -32.52
CA GLY A 212 0.58 -32.98 -32.53
C GLY A 212 0.25 -33.45 -31.11
N ALA A 213 1.28 -33.70 -30.30
CA ALA A 213 1.11 -34.09 -28.90
C ALA A 213 0.34 -33.05 -28.07
N VAL A 214 0.55 -31.75 -28.32
CA VAL A 214 -0.18 -30.67 -27.65
C VAL A 214 -1.66 -30.65 -28.06
N LEU A 215 -1.95 -30.84 -29.35
CA LEU A 215 -3.33 -30.90 -29.87
C LEU A 215 -4.09 -32.14 -29.37
N ASP A 216 -3.41 -33.28 -29.31
CA ASP A 216 -3.98 -34.53 -28.78
C ASP A 216 -4.31 -34.37 -27.29
N GLN A 217 -3.38 -33.83 -26.50
CA GLN A 217 -3.62 -33.56 -25.07
C GLN A 217 -4.77 -32.55 -24.88
N TYR A 218 -4.81 -31.51 -25.72
CA TYR A 218 -5.86 -30.50 -25.66
C TYR A 218 -7.24 -31.08 -25.91
N SER A 219 -7.36 -31.91 -26.96
CA SER A 219 -8.61 -32.54 -27.35
C SER A 219 -9.06 -33.61 -26.37
N LYS A 220 -8.10 -34.38 -25.82
CA LYS A 220 -8.38 -35.50 -24.90
C LYS A 220 -8.73 -35.04 -23.49
N PHE A 221 -8.06 -34.01 -22.95
CA PHE A 221 -8.19 -33.64 -21.54
C PHE A 221 -8.58 -32.18 -21.32
N VAL A 222 -7.88 -31.25 -21.95
CA VAL A 222 -7.96 -29.82 -21.58
C VAL A 222 -9.31 -29.21 -21.96
N LYS A 223 -9.79 -29.48 -23.18
CA LYS A 223 -11.07 -28.96 -23.65
C LYS A 223 -12.25 -29.58 -22.89
N PRO A 224 -12.36 -30.92 -22.78
CA PRO A 224 -13.41 -31.55 -21.96
C PRO A 224 -13.40 -31.04 -20.52
N ALA A 225 -12.24 -31.00 -19.86
CA ALA A 225 -12.15 -30.50 -18.49
C ALA A 225 -12.56 -29.02 -18.36
N PHE A 226 -12.25 -28.21 -19.37
CA PHE A 226 -12.71 -26.84 -19.40
C PHE A 226 -14.24 -26.74 -19.49
N ASP A 227 -14.85 -27.49 -20.40
CA ASP A 227 -16.29 -27.45 -20.64
C ASP A 227 -17.07 -28.05 -19.45
N ASP A 228 -16.57 -29.13 -18.84
CA ASP A 228 -17.24 -29.88 -17.79
C ASP A 228 -17.04 -29.27 -16.38
N PHE A 229 -15.82 -28.79 -16.07
CA PHE A 229 -15.47 -28.39 -14.70
C PHE A 229 -15.14 -26.91 -14.55
N ILE A 230 -14.51 -26.27 -15.53
CA ILE A 230 -14.00 -24.89 -15.37
C ILE A 230 -15.06 -23.86 -15.78
N LEU A 231 -15.58 -23.94 -17.00
CA LEU A 231 -16.55 -22.99 -17.55
C LEU A 231 -17.83 -22.88 -16.70
N PRO A 232 -18.40 -23.97 -16.14
CA PRO A 232 -19.58 -23.87 -15.29
C PRO A 232 -19.34 -23.06 -14.01
N THR A 233 -18.09 -22.95 -13.55
CA THR A 233 -17.75 -22.16 -12.34
C THR A 233 -17.76 -20.66 -12.59
N LYS A 234 -17.79 -20.21 -13.85
CA LYS A 234 -17.92 -18.80 -14.24
C LYS A 234 -19.13 -18.12 -13.60
N LYS A 235 -20.22 -18.88 -13.34
CA LYS A 235 -21.44 -18.37 -12.69
C LYS A 235 -21.24 -17.93 -11.24
N TYR A 236 -20.14 -18.34 -10.60
CA TYR A 236 -19.80 -17.96 -9.23
C TYR A 236 -18.86 -16.75 -9.17
N ALA A 237 -18.45 -16.21 -10.31
CA ALA A 237 -17.56 -15.07 -10.36
C ALA A 237 -18.32 -13.78 -10.07
N ASP A 238 -17.71 -12.91 -9.25
CA ASP A 238 -18.17 -11.55 -9.01
C ASP A 238 -17.78 -10.63 -10.19
N ILE A 239 -16.62 -10.89 -10.81
CA ILE A 239 -16.04 -10.10 -11.90
C ILE A 239 -15.58 -11.03 -13.02
N ILE A 240 -15.91 -10.69 -14.26
CA ILE A 240 -15.43 -11.38 -15.46
C ILE A 240 -14.52 -10.44 -16.24
N ILE A 241 -13.27 -10.85 -16.49
CA ILE A 241 -12.31 -10.08 -17.28
C ILE A 241 -12.22 -10.70 -18.68
N PRO A 242 -12.80 -10.06 -19.72
CA PRO A 242 -12.61 -10.50 -21.08
C PRO A 242 -11.19 -10.17 -21.55
N ARG A 243 -10.62 -11.02 -22.42
CA ARG A 243 -9.28 -10.86 -23.04
C ARG A 243 -8.10 -10.92 -22.05
N GLY A 244 -8.32 -11.35 -20.81
CA GLY A 244 -7.27 -11.51 -19.80
C GLY A 244 -6.40 -10.28 -19.60
N GLY A 245 -5.07 -10.46 -19.65
CA GLY A 245 -4.08 -9.40 -19.37
C GLY A 245 -4.08 -8.22 -20.35
N ASP A 246 -4.72 -8.35 -21.52
CA ASP A 246 -4.82 -7.26 -22.50
C ASP A 246 -5.83 -6.17 -22.06
N ASN A 247 -6.63 -6.45 -21.03
CA ASN A 247 -7.65 -5.53 -20.52
C ASN A 247 -7.14 -4.73 -19.32
N HIS A 248 -6.20 -3.81 -19.59
CA HIS A 248 -5.61 -2.93 -18.57
C HIS A 248 -6.65 -2.15 -17.77
N VAL A 249 -7.72 -1.66 -18.41
CA VAL A 249 -8.79 -0.90 -17.75
C VAL A 249 -9.49 -1.72 -16.66
N ALA A 250 -9.77 -2.99 -16.94
CA ALA A 250 -10.39 -3.88 -15.94
C ALA A 250 -9.45 -4.15 -14.76
N VAL A 251 -8.16 -4.36 -15.04
CA VAL A 251 -7.14 -4.57 -14.01
C VAL A 251 -7.01 -3.33 -13.12
N ASP A 252 -6.95 -2.13 -13.70
CA ASP A 252 -6.83 -0.87 -12.97
C ASP A 252 -8.02 -0.67 -12.00
N LEU A 253 -9.25 -0.98 -12.43
CA LEU A 253 -10.45 -0.90 -11.59
C LEU A 253 -10.39 -1.86 -10.39
N ILE A 254 -9.91 -3.09 -10.62
CA ILE A 254 -9.72 -4.09 -9.56
C ILE A 254 -8.67 -3.59 -8.57
N VAL A 255 -7.54 -3.08 -9.04
CA VAL A 255 -6.47 -2.54 -8.20
C VAL A 255 -6.98 -1.36 -7.37
N GLN A 256 -7.75 -0.44 -7.95
CA GLN A 256 -8.36 0.66 -7.21
C GLN A 256 -9.34 0.18 -6.13
N HIS A 257 -10.12 -0.85 -6.43
CA HIS A 257 -11.03 -1.45 -5.44
C HIS A 257 -10.26 -2.10 -4.29
N ILE A 258 -9.20 -2.85 -4.57
CA ILE A 258 -8.34 -3.49 -3.56
C ILE A 258 -7.69 -2.43 -2.68
N ARG A 259 -7.12 -1.37 -3.25
CA ARG A 259 -6.55 -0.24 -2.48
C ARG A 259 -7.58 0.36 -1.52
N THR A 260 -8.79 0.60 -2.02
CA THR A 260 -9.91 1.13 -1.21
C THR A 260 -10.25 0.18 -0.05
N LYS A 261 -10.31 -1.13 -0.31
CA LYS A 261 -10.62 -2.16 0.70
C LYS A 261 -9.54 -2.35 1.75
N LEU A 262 -8.27 -2.20 1.38
CA LEU A 262 -7.14 -2.32 2.30
C LEU A 262 -7.03 -1.16 3.30
N GLY A 263 -7.93 -0.17 3.26
CA GLY A 263 -7.81 1.04 4.06
C GLY A 263 -6.57 1.85 3.67
N GLN A 264 -5.94 1.55 2.52
CA GLN A 264 -5.22 2.54 1.76
C GLN A 264 -6.27 3.49 1.18
N HIS A 265 -6.88 4.29 2.07
CA HIS A 265 -7.06 5.67 1.70
C HIS A 265 -5.65 6.11 1.29
N ASP A 266 -5.39 6.29 0.00
CA ASP A 266 -4.16 6.95 -0.41
C ASP A 266 -4.08 8.17 0.50
N LEU A 267 -3.19 8.17 1.49
CA LEU A 267 -3.09 9.29 2.42
C LEU A 267 -2.81 10.55 1.61
N CYS A 268 -2.20 10.41 0.43
CA CYS A 268 -2.03 11.42 -0.61
C CYS A 268 -3.36 11.96 -1.20
N LYS A 269 -4.46 11.19 -1.20
CA LYS A 269 -5.82 11.65 -1.60
C LYS A 269 -6.51 12.43 -0.49
N ILE A 270 -6.30 12.04 0.77
CA ILE A 270 -6.85 12.77 1.93
C ILE A 270 -6.03 14.05 2.19
N TYR A 271 -4.71 13.92 2.11
CA TYR A 271 -3.72 14.94 2.38
C TYR A 271 -2.97 15.28 1.09
N PRO A 272 -3.40 16.30 0.34
CA PRO A 272 -2.74 16.70 -0.91
C PRO A 272 -1.32 17.23 -0.70
N ASN A 273 -0.94 17.46 0.55
CA ASN A 273 0.35 17.94 1.00
C ASN A 273 1.30 16.82 1.47
N LEU A 274 0.91 15.55 1.28
CA LEU A 274 1.74 14.37 1.49
C LEU A 274 2.24 13.82 0.14
N TYR A 275 3.55 13.65 0.04
CA TYR A 275 4.23 13.10 -1.12
C TYR A 275 4.98 11.84 -0.72
N VAL A 276 4.67 10.73 -1.39
CA VAL A 276 5.36 9.46 -1.20
C VAL A 276 6.19 9.20 -2.45
N ILE A 277 7.47 8.89 -2.26
CA ILE A 277 8.37 8.60 -3.37
C ILE A 277 7.89 7.33 -4.07
N GLN A 278 8.00 7.31 -5.39
CA GLN A 278 7.63 6.16 -6.18
C GLN A 278 8.41 4.91 -5.73
N SER A 279 7.68 3.90 -5.25
CA SER A 279 8.28 2.64 -4.79
C SER A 279 8.79 1.82 -5.98
N THR A 280 10.12 1.74 -6.13
CA THR A 280 10.78 0.88 -7.12
C THR A 280 11.36 -0.36 -6.43
N PHE A 281 11.65 -1.43 -7.16
CA PHE A 281 12.30 -2.61 -6.59
C PHE A 281 13.65 -2.29 -5.91
N GLN A 282 14.36 -1.26 -6.36
CA GLN A 282 15.58 -0.79 -5.73
C GLN A 282 15.30 -0.12 -4.38
N ILE A 283 14.34 0.80 -4.31
CA ILE A 283 13.93 1.44 -3.05
C ILE A 283 13.41 0.39 -2.07
N ARG A 284 12.60 -0.56 -2.55
CA ARG A 284 12.12 -1.68 -1.74
C ARG A 284 13.25 -2.56 -1.22
N GLY A 285 14.23 -2.91 -2.06
CA GLY A 285 15.40 -3.69 -1.64
C GLY A 285 16.22 -2.98 -0.55
N MET A 286 16.39 -1.66 -0.66
CA MET A 286 17.04 -0.87 0.38
C MET A 286 16.21 -0.83 1.67
N HIS A 287 14.88 -0.67 1.56
CA HIS A 287 13.97 -0.77 2.71
C HIS A 287 14.06 -2.12 3.41
N THR A 288 14.12 -3.23 2.66
CA THR A 288 14.31 -4.56 3.24
C THR A 288 15.58 -4.63 4.08
N LEU A 289 16.71 -4.13 3.55
CA LEU A 289 18.00 -4.19 4.24
C LEU A 289 18.03 -3.33 5.50
N ILE A 290 17.49 -2.11 5.46
CA ILE A 290 17.44 -1.25 6.65
C ILE A 290 16.42 -1.75 7.69
N ARG A 291 15.43 -2.57 7.30
CA ARG A 291 14.44 -3.14 8.23
C ARG A 291 14.89 -4.45 8.86
N ASP A 292 15.72 -5.22 8.18
CA ASP A 292 16.25 -6.50 8.69
C ASP A 292 17.07 -6.26 9.97
N SER A 293 16.71 -6.96 11.05
CA SER A 293 17.37 -6.89 12.34
C SER A 293 18.77 -7.51 12.34
N GLN A 294 19.07 -8.35 11.34
CA GLN A 294 20.39 -8.99 11.18
C GLN A 294 21.37 -8.16 10.35
N THR A 295 20.94 -7.02 9.79
CA THR A 295 21.80 -6.16 8.99
C THR A 295 22.90 -5.52 9.84
N THR A 296 24.14 -5.62 9.37
CA THR A 296 25.30 -5.01 10.03
C THR A 296 25.16 -3.49 10.09
N LYS A 297 25.76 -2.84 11.10
CA LYS A 297 25.77 -1.37 11.21
C LYS A 297 26.28 -0.70 9.92
N HIS A 298 27.36 -1.23 9.34
CA HIS A 298 27.95 -0.66 8.13
C HIS A 298 26.98 -0.69 6.95
N ASP A 299 26.32 -1.84 6.73
CA ASP A 299 25.32 -1.97 5.67
C ASP A 299 24.09 -1.11 5.96
N PHE A 300 23.63 -1.07 7.21
CA PHE A 300 22.50 -0.23 7.61
C PHE A 300 22.76 1.24 7.27
N VAL A 301 23.91 1.79 7.68
CA VAL A 301 24.30 3.17 7.37
C VAL A 301 24.42 3.38 5.87
N PHE A 302 25.07 2.46 5.14
CA PHE A 302 25.23 2.55 3.70
C PHE A 302 23.89 2.62 2.94
N TYR A 303 22.95 1.72 3.25
CA TYR A 303 21.64 1.70 2.59
C TYR A 303 20.71 2.81 3.09
N ALA A 304 20.80 3.21 4.36
CA ALA A 304 20.08 4.37 4.89
C ALA A 304 20.51 5.66 4.18
N ASP A 305 21.82 5.92 4.05
CA ASP A 305 22.34 7.10 3.35
C ASP A 305 21.86 7.17 1.88
N ARG A 306 21.78 6.01 1.20
CA ARG A 306 21.24 5.93 -0.15
C ARG A 306 19.76 6.29 -0.21
N LEU A 307 18.94 5.79 0.71
CA LEU A 307 17.53 6.15 0.80
C LEU A 307 17.31 7.62 1.17
N ILE A 308 18.06 8.13 2.15
CA ILE A 308 18.03 9.53 2.57
C ILE A 308 18.33 10.42 1.36
N ARG A 309 19.33 10.08 0.54
CA ARG A 309 19.66 10.88 -0.64
C ARG A 309 18.51 10.94 -1.64
N LEU A 310 17.80 9.83 -1.87
CA LEU A 310 16.62 9.83 -2.73
C LEU A 310 15.49 10.71 -2.15
N VAL A 311 15.27 10.65 -0.83
CA VAL A 311 14.27 11.49 -0.16
C VAL A 311 14.61 12.97 -0.23
N VAL A 312 15.88 13.33 -0.01
CA VAL A 312 16.35 14.71 -0.10
C VAL A 312 16.19 15.25 -1.52
N GLU A 313 16.62 14.52 -2.55
CA GLU A 313 16.48 14.93 -3.95
C GLU A 313 15.00 15.12 -4.34
N HIS A 314 14.14 14.19 -3.92
CA HIS A 314 12.69 14.32 -4.15
C HIS A 314 12.10 15.54 -3.40
N GLY A 315 12.54 15.78 -2.17
CA GLY A 315 12.16 16.94 -1.36
C GLY A 315 12.55 18.28 -1.99
N LEU A 316 13.75 18.37 -2.54
CA LEU A 316 14.22 19.56 -3.28
C LEU A 316 13.37 19.84 -4.52
N GLY A 317 12.80 18.80 -5.14
CA GLY A 317 11.85 18.91 -6.26
C GLY A 317 10.53 19.61 -5.93
N HIS A 318 10.21 19.82 -4.65
CA HIS A 318 9.00 20.55 -4.23
C HIS A 318 9.23 22.03 -3.92
N LEU A 319 10.46 22.53 -4.09
CA LEU A 319 10.80 23.94 -3.97
C LEU A 319 10.26 24.74 -5.16
N PRO A 320 10.03 26.05 -5.01
CA PRO A 320 9.63 26.89 -6.13
C PRO A 320 10.78 27.03 -7.14
N PHE A 321 10.47 26.84 -8.43
CA PHE A 321 11.40 27.02 -9.55
C PHE A 321 10.95 28.21 -10.41
N THR A 322 11.92 28.94 -10.97
CA THR A 322 11.66 30.05 -11.90
C THR A 322 12.22 29.71 -13.27
N GLU A 323 11.44 29.90 -14.33
CA GLU A 323 11.91 29.66 -15.70
C GLU A 323 13.15 30.51 -16.01
N LYS A 324 14.13 29.89 -16.67
CA LYS A 324 15.37 30.54 -17.07
C LYS A 324 15.81 30.01 -18.43
N GLN A 325 16.04 30.94 -19.34
CA GLN A 325 16.62 30.63 -20.64
C GLN A 325 18.13 30.80 -20.60
N VAL A 326 18.85 29.85 -21.17
CA VAL A 326 20.30 29.91 -21.32
C VAL A 326 20.67 29.64 -22.77
N ILE A 327 21.75 30.27 -23.21
CA ILE A 327 22.34 29.98 -24.53
C ILE A 327 23.33 28.84 -24.32
N THR A 328 23.11 27.75 -25.02
CA THR A 328 23.99 26.58 -24.98
C THR A 328 25.32 26.89 -25.66
N PRO A 329 26.39 26.11 -25.41
CA PRO A 329 27.65 26.23 -26.17
C PRO A 329 27.50 26.04 -27.68
N THR A 330 26.39 25.46 -28.15
CA THR A 330 26.05 25.31 -29.57
C THR A 330 25.34 26.55 -30.16
N GLY A 331 25.12 27.61 -29.36
CA GLY A 331 24.41 28.83 -29.78
C GLY A 331 22.88 28.71 -29.79
N SER A 332 22.33 27.57 -29.36
CA SER A 332 20.88 27.35 -29.28
C SER A 332 20.32 27.83 -27.93
N VAL A 333 19.05 28.21 -27.87
CA VAL A 333 18.38 28.57 -26.62
C VAL A 333 17.82 27.31 -25.96
N TYR A 334 18.15 27.10 -24.68
CA TYR A 334 17.55 26.07 -23.84
C TYR A 334 16.69 26.73 -22.75
N THR A 335 15.43 26.34 -22.68
CA THR A 335 14.49 26.78 -21.65
C THR A 335 14.53 25.79 -20.48
N GLY A 336 15.19 26.19 -19.40
CA GLY A 336 15.28 25.44 -18.15
C GLY A 336 14.66 26.21 -16.98
N VAL A 337 15.14 25.90 -15.78
CA VAL A 337 14.70 26.54 -14.53
C VAL A 337 15.89 26.91 -13.65
N ASP A 338 15.73 27.94 -12.83
CA ASP A 338 16.66 28.31 -11.76
C ASP A 338 16.18 27.73 -10.42
N PHE A 339 17.14 27.38 -9.56
CA PHE A 339 16.87 26.77 -8.26
C PHE A 339 16.48 27.83 -7.22
N CYS A 340 15.65 27.41 -6.26
CA CYS A 340 15.30 28.23 -5.11
C CYS A 340 16.55 28.60 -4.30
N LYS A 341 16.68 29.88 -3.96
CA LYS A 341 17.77 30.42 -3.14
C LYS A 341 17.33 30.49 -1.67
N ARG A 342 18.30 30.61 -0.75
CA ARG A 342 18.07 30.75 0.71
C ARG A 342 17.39 29.52 1.33
N LEU A 343 18.00 28.35 1.13
CA LEU A 343 17.61 27.11 1.81
C LEU A 343 18.32 26.98 3.18
N CYS A 344 17.70 26.28 4.12
CA CYS A 344 18.38 25.71 5.28
C CYS A 344 17.77 24.36 5.67
N GLY A 345 18.61 23.46 6.18
CA GLY A 345 18.15 22.25 6.84
C GLY A 345 17.96 22.48 8.33
N VAL A 346 16.98 21.81 8.94
CA VAL A 346 16.82 21.76 10.39
C VAL A 346 16.67 20.31 10.80
N SER A 347 17.63 19.78 11.55
CA SER A 347 17.61 18.39 12.04
C SER A 347 16.96 18.32 13.43
N VAL A 348 16.07 17.34 13.61
CA VAL A 348 15.57 16.96 14.94
C VAL A 348 16.56 15.97 15.55
N ILE A 349 17.21 16.35 16.65
CA ILE A 349 18.21 15.52 17.32
C ILE A 349 17.51 14.35 18.05
N ARG A 350 18.01 13.11 17.98
CA ARG A 350 19.29 12.66 17.37
C ARG A 350 19.16 12.14 15.93
N SER A 351 18.06 11.45 15.61
CA SER A 351 17.86 10.74 14.34
C SER A 351 18.00 11.63 13.10
N GLY A 352 17.51 12.88 13.15
CA GLY A 352 17.57 13.85 12.06
C GLY A 352 18.99 14.23 11.62
N GLU A 353 20.00 14.05 12.48
CA GLU A 353 21.39 14.38 12.15
C GLU A 353 21.96 13.45 11.07
N SER A 354 21.45 12.21 10.98
CA SER A 354 21.81 11.24 9.92
C SER A 354 21.59 11.81 8.51
N MET A 355 20.57 12.66 8.34
CA MET A 355 20.17 13.18 7.04
C MET A 355 21.00 14.40 6.60
N GLU A 356 21.77 15.01 7.49
CA GLU A 356 22.52 16.23 7.20
C GLU A 356 23.59 16.03 6.13
N ASN A 357 24.24 14.86 6.12
CA ASN A 357 25.32 14.56 5.17
C ASN A 357 24.80 14.50 3.73
N ALA A 358 23.68 13.79 3.53
CA ALA A 358 23.01 13.75 2.24
C ALA A 358 22.54 15.14 1.79
N LEU A 359 22.00 15.94 2.72
CA LEU A 359 21.58 17.31 2.41
C LEU A 359 22.75 18.21 2.01
N ARG A 360 23.89 18.13 2.71
CA ARG A 360 25.11 18.87 2.34
C ARG A 360 25.69 18.40 0.99
N ALA A 361 25.55 17.12 0.67
CA ALA A 361 25.99 16.56 -0.61
C ALA A 361 25.15 17.06 -1.79
N CYS A 362 23.85 17.28 -1.59
CA CYS A 362 22.94 17.81 -2.62
C CYS A 362 23.00 19.35 -2.71
N CYS A 363 23.12 20.04 -1.57
CA CYS A 363 23.12 21.50 -1.47
C CYS A 363 24.42 22.03 -0.85
N LYS A 364 25.39 22.43 -1.69
CA LYS A 364 26.68 22.97 -1.22
C LYS A 364 26.48 24.25 -0.39
N GLY A 365 27.04 24.27 0.81
CA GLY A 365 27.02 25.44 1.71
C GLY A 365 25.68 25.71 2.39
N ILE A 366 24.77 24.73 2.43
CA ILE A 366 23.50 24.88 3.14
C ILE A 366 23.72 25.09 4.65
N LYS A 367 23.00 26.06 5.22
CA LYS A 367 22.99 26.28 6.68
C LYS A 367 22.18 25.18 7.35
N ILE A 368 22.68 24.64 8.45
CA ILE A 368 21.99 23.62 9.24
C ILE A 368 21.65 24.17 10.62
N GLY A 369 20.37 24.18 10.96
CA GLY A 369 19.88 24.37 12.31
C GLY A 369 19.62 23.04 13.01
N LYS A 370 19.53 23.06 14.34
CA LYS A 370 19.27 21.87 15.15
C LYS A 370 18.21 22.15 16.20
N ILE A 371 17.36 21.17 16.45
CA ILE A 371 16.33 21.20 17.49
C ILE A 371 16.41 19.90 18.28
N LEU A 372 16.52 19.98 19.61
CA LEU A 372 16.41 18.84 20.51
C LEU A 372 15.06 18.89 21.24
N ILE A 373 14.28 17.85 21.04
CA ILE A 373 12.99 17.66 21.70
C ILE A 373 13.11 16.41 22.54
N HIS A 374 12.80 16.51 23.83
CA HIS A 374 12.83 15.39 24.75
C HIS A 374 11.43 15.04 25.23
N ARG A 375 11.17 13.76 25.42
CA ARG A 375 9.94 13.24 26.00
C ARG A 375 10.22 12.94 27.47
N GLU A 376 9.75 13.79 28.38
CA GLU A 376 9.59 13.43 29.79
C GLU A 376 8.64 12.23 29.88
N GLY A 377 9.17 11.07 30.30
CA GLY A 377 8.36 9.87 30.53
C GLY A 377 9.02 8.51 30.34
N ASP A 378 10.27 8.42 29.87
CA ASP A 378 10.95 7.12 29.65
C ASP A 378 11.33 6.35 30.93
N ASN A 379 10.91 6.80 32.11
CA ASN A 379 11.09 6.07 33.37
C ASN A 379 9.91 5.12 33.68
N GLY A 380 9.44 4.34 32.70
CA GLY A 380 8.68 3.09 32.90
C GLY A 380 7.38 3.12 33.73
N GLN A 381 6.90 4.27 34.20
CA GLN A 381 5.66 4.38 34.97
C GLN A 381 5.09 5.78 34.79
N GLN A 382 4.03 5.90 33.98
CA GLN A 382 2.91 6.73 34.41
C GLN A 382 1.59 6.33 33.75
N VAL A 383 0.62 6.22 34.64
CA VAL A 383 -0.74 5.70 34.49
C VAL A 383 -1.61 6.74 33.78
N LEU A 384 -2.19 6.38 32.63
CA LEU A 384 -3.29 7.14 32.05
C LEU A 384 -4.55 6.94 32.89
N ASN A 385 -4.78 7.85 33.82
CA ASN A 385 -6.06 7.95 34.53
C ASN A 385 -7.05 8.76 33.65
N THR A 386 -7.55 8.13 32.59
CA THR A 386 -8.64 8.69 31.78
C THR A 386 -9.98 8.40 32.47
N ARG A 387 -10.44 9.33 33.31
CA ARG A 387 -11.86 9.44 33.66
C ARG A 387 -12.36 10.85 33.39
N GLN A 388 -13.38 10.89 32.51
CA GLN A 388 -14.36 11.96 32.27
C GLN A 388 -13.84 13.32 31.83
N PHE A 389 -14.02 13.67 30.55
CA PHE A 389 -14.53 15.01 30.19
C PHE A 389 -15.48 14.96 28.97
N PRO A 390 -16.59 15.71 28.98
CA PRO A 390 -17.66 15.61 27.98
C PRO A 390 -17.35 16.34 26.67
N LEU A 391 -17.88 15.78 25.58
CA LEU A 391 -17.83 16.28 24.21
C LEU A 391 -18.64 17.56 24.01
N SER A 392 -18.13 18.71 24.43
CA SER A 392 -18.59 20.01 23.92
C SER A 392 -17.67 21.13 24.38
N PHE A 393 -16.57 21.47 23.70
CA PHE A 393 -15.95 22.81 23.81
C PHE A 393 -14.95 23.10 22.67
N CYS A 394 -14.82 24.39 22.33
CA CYS A 394 -14.23 25.02 21.14
C CYS A 394 -12.88 24.47 20.58
N PRO A 395 -12.69 24.49 19.23
CA PRO A 395 -11.49 23.97 18.55
C PRO A 395 -10.21 24.81 18.71
N SER A 396 -10.30 26.07 19.15
CA SER A 396 -9.12 26.95 19.31
C SER A 396 -8.37 26.77 20.64
N LEU A 397 -8.97 26.11 21.64
CA LEU A 397 -8.35 25.89 22.96
C LEU A 397 -7.75 24.49 23.14
N LEU A 398 -7.99 23.57 22.19
CA LEU A 398 -7.50 22.19 22.28
C LEU A 398 -5.97 22.10 22.14
N ILE A 399 -5.35 23.00 21.36
CA ILE A 399 -3.89 23.00 21.12
C ILE A 399 -3.11 23.41 22.39
N PHE A 400 -3.68 24.32 23.19
CA PHE A 400 -3.03 24.75 24.44
C PHE A 400 -3.12 23.69 25.54
N VAL A 401 -4.20 22.90 25.58
CA VAL A 401 -4.40 21.90 26.64
C VAL A 401 -3.69 20.58 26.34
N THR A 402 -3.50 20.19 25.07
CA THR A 402 -2.71 18.98 24.74
C THR A 402 -1.20 19.18 24.91
N SER A 403 -0.72 20.43 24.90
CA SER A 403 0.70 20.76 25.11
C SER A 403 1.17 20.50 26.54
N SER A 404 0.26 20.44 27.52
CA SER A 404 0.56 20.11 28.92
C SER A 404 0.22 18.67 29.32
N ILE A 405 -0.30 17.85 28.39
CA ILE A 405 -0.77 16.47 28.69
C ILE A 405 0.17 15.38 28.14
N CYS A 406 1.17 15.74 27.33
CA CYS A 406 2.25 14.82 26.98
C CYS A 406 3.56 15.54 27.29
N GLY A 407 4.30 15.06 28.30
CA GLY A 407 5.57 15.66 28.75
C GLY A 407 6.61 15.66 27.64
N ILE A 408 6.53 16.58 26.69
CA ILE A 408 7.48 16.73 25.60
C ILE A 408 7.97 18.17 25.66
N GLN A 409 9.24 18.35 26.00
CA GLN A 409 9.85 19.64 26.23
C GLN A 409 10.93 19.94 25.18
N LEU A 410 10.90 21.17 24.64
CA LEU A 410 11.99 21.71 23.85
C LEU A 410 13.18 21.97 24.76
N ILE A 411 14.27 21.22 24.59
CA ILE A 411 15.47 21.35 25.43
C ILE A 411 16.49 22.30 24.81
N TYR A 412 16.68 22.23 23.49
CA TYR A 412 17.72 22.98 22.81
C TYR A 412 17.30 23.38 21.40
N GLU A 413 17.65 24.60 21.01
CA GLU A 413 17.55 25.06 19.62
C GLU A 413 18.80 25.86 19.23
N LYS A 414 19.27 25.62 18.01
CA LYS A 414 20.29 26.46 17.35
C LYS A 414 19.92 26.61 15.89
N LEU A 415 19.33 27.73 15.54
CA LEU A 415 18.78 28.01 14.22
C LEU A 415 19.54 29.17 13.54
N PRO A 416 19.60 29.22 12.20
CA PRO A 416 20.09 30.40 11.49
C PRO A 416 19.32 31.67 11.91
N THR A 417 20.02 32.79 12.09
CA THR A 417 19.39 34.06 12.49
C THR A 417 18.41 34.60 11.45
N ASP A 418 18.60 34.23 10.19
CA ASP A 418 17.80 34.62 9.03
C ASP A 418 16.80 33.53 8.60
N ILE A 419 16.38 32.64 9.51
CA ILE A 419 15.52 31.49 9.18
C ILE A 419 14.12 31.89 8.69
N ALA A 420 13.57 33.01 9.16
CA ALA A 420 12.22 33.47 8.78
C ALA A 420 12.07 33.69 7.26
N ASP A 421 13.15 34.09 6.59
CA ASP A 421 13.17 34.37 5.14
C ASP A 421 13.67 33.19 4.29
N ARG A 422 13.76 31.99 4.88
CA ARG A 422 14.31 30.78 4.25
C ARG A 422 13.25 29.71 4.00
N HIS A 423 13.52 28.86 3.02
CA HIS A 423 12.84 27.57 2.92
C HIS A 423 13.54 26.57 3.83
N VAL A 424 12.75 25.90 4.67
CA VAL A 424 13.25 24.98 5.70
C VAL A 424 12.98 23.54 5.29
N LEU A 425 14.04 22.75 5.20
CA LEU A 425 13.97 21.29 5.08
C LEU A 425 14.09 20.72 6.51
N LEU A 426 12.97 20.35 7.12
CA LEU A 426 12.94 19.70 8.42
C LEU A 426 13.29 18.22 8.23
N LEU A 427 14.24 17.70 9.00
CA LEU A 427 14.80 16.36 8.83
C LEU A 427 14.53 15.49 10.06
N ASP A 428 13.78 14.40 9.85
CA ASP A 428 13.63 13.33 10.84
C ASP A 428 13.28 12.00 10.12
N PRO A 429 14.15 10.97 10.17
CA PRO A 429 13.94 9.71 9.45
C PRO A 429 12.62 9.00 9.74
N ILE A 430 12.06 9.14 10.94
CA ILE A 430 10.86 8.43 11.37
C ILE A 430 9.77 9.42 11.80
N LEU A 431 8.61 9.36 11.14
CA LEU A 431 7.40 10.02 11.59
C LEU A 431 6.47 9.01 12.28
N GLY A 432 6.62 8.87 13.61
CA GLY A 432 5.79 7.98 14.44
C GLY A 432 4.44 8.60 14.85
N THR A 433 4.31 9.04 16.10
CA THR A 433 3.08 9.69 16.62
C THR A 433 2.83 11.09 16.06
N GLY A 434 3.87 11.74 15.54
CA GLY A 434 3.80 13.12 15.04
C GLY A 434 4.02 14.21 16.10
N ASN A 435 4.08 13.87 17.39
CA ASN A 435 4.18 14.88 18.46
C ASN A 435 5.48 15.70 18.38
N SER A 436 6.63 15.04 18.20
CA SER A 436 7.94 15.72 18.06
C SER A 436 7.98 16.60 16.82
N ALA A 437 7.43 16.11 15.70
CA ALA A 437 7.33 16.88 14.46
C ALA A 437 6.45 18.13 14.66
N VAL A 438 5.29 18.01 15.33
CA VAL A 438 4.41 19.14 15.62
C VAL A 438 5.11 20.20 16.47
N GLN A 439 5.86 19.79 17.50
CA GLN A 439 6.64 20.69 18.34
C GLN A 439 7.73 21.42 17.54
N ALA A 440 8.48 20.70 16.70
CA ALA A 440 9.51 21.27 15.83
C ALA A 440 8.92 22.28 14.83
N ILE A 441 7.83 21.91 14.15
CA ILE A 441 7.14 22.79 13.18
C ILE A 441 6.57 24.02 13.88
N SER A 442 5.95 23.84 15.05
CA SER A 442 5.42 24.96 15.84
C SER A 442 6.52 25.93 16.26
N LEU A 443 7.72 25.43 16.59
CA LEU A 443 8.87 26.28 16.90
C LEU A 443 9.32 27.09 15.68
N LEU A 444 9.44 26.45 14.51
CA LEU A 444 9.81 27.13 13.26
C LEU A 444 8.80 28.24 12.90
N ILE A 445 7.51 27.97 13.02
CA ILE A 445 6.45 28.96 12.79
C ILE A 445 6.56 30.11 13.79
N ARG A 446 6.80 29.82 15.08
CA ARG A 446 7.05 30.87 16.11
C ARG A 446 8.28 31.72 15.81
N LYS A 447 9.29 31.18 15.14
CA LYS A 447 10.48 31.91 14.66
C LYS A 447 10.23 32.70 13.37
N GLY A 448 9.00 32.73 12.87
CA GLY A 448 8.60 33.53 11.71
C GLY A 448 8.68 32.79 10.37
N VAL A 449 8.96 31.48 10.36
CA VAL A 449 8.99 30.71 9.11
C VAL A 449 7.56 30.48 8.61
N PRO A 450 7.23 30.84 7.35
CA PRO A 450 5.93 30.52 6.78
C PRO A 450 5.71 29.01 6.69
N GLU A 451 4.53 28.55 7.08
CA GLU A 451 4.14 27.13 7.05
C GLU A 451 4.36 26.48 5.66
N SER A 452 4.04 27.20 4.58
CA SER A 452 4.23 26.75 3.19
C SER A 452 5.69 26.63 2.75
N ASN A 453 6.62 27.20 3.52
CA ASN A 453 8.05 27.16 3.25
C ASN A 453 8.76 26.02 3.99
N ILE A 454 8.01 25.24 4.78
CA ILE A 454 8.53 24.08 5.50
C ILE A 454 8.22 22.83 4.68
N ILE A 455 9.26 22.04 4.41
CA ILE A 455 9.15 20.71 3.82
C ILE A 455 9.74 19.73 4.83
N PHE A 456 8.93 18.77 5.27
CA PHE A 456 9.31 17.76 6.23
C PHE A 456 9.72 16.48 5.52
N LEU A 457 10.98 16.06 5.70
CA LEU A 457 11.59 14.93 5.02
C LEU A 457 11.78 13.75 5.97
N ASN A 458 11.17 12.61 5.62
CA ASN A 458 11.18 11.37 6.40
C ASN A 458 11.52 10.17 5.53
N LEU A 459 12.00 9.08 6.13
CA LEU A 459 12.10 7.78 5.44
C LEU A 459 10.79 7.00 5.60
N ILE A 460 10.36 6.80 6.85
CA ILE A 460 9.19 5.99 7.18
C ILE A 460 8.20 6.84 7.97
N SER A 461 6.93 6.81 7.57
CA SER A 461 5.85 7.50 8.27
C SER A 461 4.75 6.53 8.71
N ALA A 462 4.21 6.71 9.91
CA ALA A 462 2.98 6.05 10.34
C ALA A 462 1.75 6.91 9.95
N PRO A 463 0.63 6.29 9.54
CA PRO A 463 -0.61 7.00 9.20
C PRO A 463 -1.10 7.95 10.31
N GLN A 464 -0.91 7.58 11.58
CA GLN A 464 -1.27 8.39 12.74
C GLN A 464 -0.46 9.69 12.78
N GLY A 465 0.86 9.62 12.59
CA GLY A 465 1.74 10.79 12.57
C GLY A 465 1.45 11.71 11.38
N VAL A 466 1.22 11.13 10.20
CA VAL A 466 0.80 11.88 9.01
C VAL A 466 -0.50 12.64 9.28
N HIS A 467 -1.51 11.96 9.85
CA HIS A 467 -2.80 12.57 10.20
C HIS A 467 -2.61 13.76 11.15
N VAL A 468 -1.81 13.59 12.20
CA VAL A 468 -1.55 14.63 13.21
C VAL A 468 -0.88 15.85 12.58
N VAL A 469 0.19 15.65 11.80
CA VAL A 469 0.94 16.75 11.19
C VAL A 469 0.13 17.47 10.12
N CYS A 470 -0.48 16.74 9.18
CA CYS A 470 -1.26 17.35 8.10
C CYS A 470 -2.52 18.07 8.60
N LYS A 471 -3.12 17.60 9.69
CA LYS A 471 -4.29 18.27 10.31
C LYS A 471 -3.88 19.53 11.07
N ALA A 472 -2.73 19.52 11.74
CA ALA A 472 -2.20 20.67 12.44
C ALA A 472 -1.65 21.75 11.48
N PHE A 473 -1.02 21.33 10.38
CA PHE A 473 -0.34 22.19 9.42
C PHE A 473 -0.74 21.80 7.97
N PRO A 474 -1.88 22.29 7.46
CA PRO A 474 -2.37 21.91 6.14
C PRO A 474 -1.52 22.40 4.96
N ARG A 475 -0.64 23.40 5.14
CA ARG A 475 0.20 23.97 4.08
C ARG A 475 1.65 23.46 4.08
N ILE A 476 2.05 22.70 5.10
CA ILE A 476 3.36 22.04 5.12
C ILE A 476 3.41 20.96 4.05
N LYS A 477 4.58 20.69 3.46
CA LYS A 477 4.75 19.52 2.59
C LYS A 477 5.46 18.41 3.34
N ILE A 478 4.92 17.19 3.34
CA ILE A 478 5.58 16.01 3.89
C ILE A 478 6.08 15.16 2.73
N VAL A 479 7.35 14.76 2.75
CA VAL A 479 7.96 13.85 1.78
C VAL A 479 8.49 12.63 2.51
N THR A 480 7.98 11.44 2.17
CA THR A 480 8.36 10.17 2.81
C THR A 480 8.66 9.11 1.76
N SER A 481 9.54 8.14 2.05
CA SER A 481 9.79 7.04 1.11
C SER A 481 8.82 5.87 1.29
N GLU A 482 8.33 5.62 2.50
CA GLU A 482 7.34 4.57 2.78
C GLU A 482 6.33 5.02 3.87
N ILE A 483 5.13 4.44 3.83
CA ILE A 483 4.10 4.60 4.88
C ILE A 483 3.78 3.21 5.44
N ASP A 484 3.96 3.04 6.74
CA ASP A 484 3.79 1.76 7.45
C ASP A 484 2.34 1.54 7.92
N ILE A 485 2.08 0.37 8.54
CA ILE A 485 0.73 -0.04 8.94
C ILE A 485 0.19 0.86 10.06
N GLY A 486 1.06 1.25 10.99
CA GLY A 486 0.68 2.07 12.13
C GLY A 486 1.71 2.04 13.25
N LEU A 487 1.21 2.21 14.48
CA LEU A 487 1.98 2.16 15.70
C LEU A 487 1.55 0.96 16.56
N ASN A 488 2.47 0.37 17.32
CA ASN A 488 2.16 -0.61 18.37
C ASN A 488 1.76 0.08 19.69
N GLU A 489 1.53 -0.73 20.74
CA GLU A 489 1.20 -0.26 22.09
C GLU A 489 2.30 0.63 22.70
N ASP A 490 3.56 0.42 22.33
CA ASP A 490 4.71 1.23 22.75
C ASP A 490 4.91 2.49 21.89
N PHE A 491 3.96 2.83 21.01
CA PHE A 491 4.04 3.95 20.06
C PHE A 491 5.19 3.89 19.06
N ARG A 492 5.72 2.68 18.79
CA ARG A 492 6.72 2.42 17.76
C ARG A 492 6.05 2.04 16.43
N VAL A 493 6.66 2.46 15.33
CA VAL A 493 6.14 2.17 13.97
C VAL A 493 6.24 0.67 13.68
N VAL A 494 5.19 0.09 13.09
CA VAL A 494 5.13 -1.34 12.71
C VAL A 494 4.74 -1.48 11.23
N PRO A 495 5.46 -2.31 10.43
CA PRO A 495 6.59 -3.18 10.82
C PRO A 495 7.85 -2.41 11.23
N GLY A 496 7.99 -1.14 10.84
CA GLY A 496 9.06 -0.25 11.28
C GLY A 496 10.46 -0.78 10.96
N MET A 497 11.45 -0.27 11.70
CA MET A 497 12.86 -0.66 11.56
C MET A 497 13.64 -0.59 12.89
N GLY A 498 12.94 -0.59 14.02
CA GLY A 498 13.50 -0.33 15.35
C GLY A 498 13.86 1.14 15.57
N GLU A 499 14.73 1.40 16.54
CA GLU A 499 15.23 2.75 16.85
C GLU A 499 16.27 3.18 15.81
N PHE A 500 15.88 4.05 14.87
CA PHE A 500 16.75 4.46 13.77
C PHE A 500 18.05 5.09 14.26
N GLY A 501 17.97 5.97 15.27
CA GLY A 501 19.12 6.69 15.79
C GLY A 501 20.17 5.72 16.34
N ASP A 502 19.75 4.73 17.12
CA ASP A 502 20.68 3.81 17.78
C ASP A 502 21.33 2.87 16.76
N ARG A 503 20.58 2.35 15.78
CA ARG A 503 21.13 1.54 14.68
C ARG A 503 22.08 2.31 13.76
N TYR A 504 21.79 3.60 13.52
CA TYR A 504 22.59 4.45 12.65
C TYR A 504 23.91 4.87 13.32
N PHE A 505 23.84 5.37 14.56
CA PHE A 505 25.02 5.83 15.30
C PHE A 505 25.76 4.69 16.00
N GLY A 506 25.13 3.52 16.15
CA GLY A 506 25.62 2.37 16.91
C GLY A 506 25.65 2.67 18.41
N THR A 507 24.54 3.19 18.94
CA THR A 507 24.33 3.40 20.38
C THR A 507 23.36 2.39 20.98
N ASP A 508 23.12 1.28 20.26
CA ASP A 508 22.48 0.09 20.82
C ASP A 508 23.47 -0.50 21.86
N ASP A 509 23.33 -0.13 23.14
CA ASP A 509 24.20 -0.67 24.19
C ASP A 509 24.03 -2.19 24.33
N ASP A 510 25.16 -2.88 24.50
CA ASP A 510 25.35 -4.32 24.76
C ASP A 510 24.64 -4.80 26.07
N GLU A 511 23.31 -4.70 26.17
CA GLU A 511 22.53 -5.24 27.30
C GLU A 511 22.02 -6.68 27.07
N GLN A 512 22.54 -7.40 26.07
CA GLN A 512 22.28 -8.84 25.88
C GLN A 512 23.56 -9.67 25.77
N GLN A 513 24.45 -9.59 26.75
CA GLN A 513 25.48 -10.61 26.96
C GLN A 513 25.95 -10.77 28.42
N VAL A 514 25.01 -10.81 29.38
CA VAL A 514 25.27 -11.43 30.69
C VAL A 514 24.10 -12.32 31.07
N VAL A 515 23.90 -13.42 30.33
CA VAL A 515 23.21 -14.59 30.89
C VAL A 515 24.29 -15.47 31.51
N LEU A 516 24.32 -15.44 32.84
CA LEU A 516 25.10 -16.31 33.70
C LEU A 516 25.07 -17.75 33.18
N ALA A 517 26.21 -18.26 32.71
CA ALA A 517 26.43 -19.69 32.65
C ALA A 517 26.45 -20.23 34.09
N PRO A 518 25.71 -21.30 34.42
CA PRO A 518 25.77 -21.88 35.75
C PRO A 518 27.17 -22.48 35.98
N PRO A 519 27.75 -22.35 37.19
CA PRO A 519 29.03 -22.97 37.50
C PRO A 519 28.90 -24.50 37.43
N GLN A 520 29.96 -25.13 36.92
CA GLN A 520 30.10 -26.58 36.71
C GLN A 520 29.95 -27.42 37.97
#